data_AF-A0A533ZCI6-F1
#
_entry.id   AF-A0A533ZCI6-F1
#
_cell.length_a   1.000
_cell.length_b   1.000
_cell.length_c   1.000
_cell.angle_alpha   90.00
_cell.angle_beta   90.00
_cell.angle_gamma   90.00
#
_symmetry.space_group_name_H-M   'P 1'
#
loop_
_entity.id
_entity.type
_entity.pdbx_description
1 polymer ?
#
loop_
_entity_poly.entity_id
_entity_poly.type
_entity_poly.pdbx_seq_one_letter_code
_entity_poly.pdbx_strand_id
1 'polypeptide(L)'
;MDQLDFVTLEGLLAYGEVLAHRTAGEGMVLPPAPSPSADRPRRAREAMEKIRAFVQRAQKGFPTAEEYRVARRGLIDDGCGGDELVFFAAWNQLLAAGELAPLVRAPIGSVQKPPHRRPVGIVPRAQLTPQLAEDRIVLDLGDDRFWLLPRDLTGRTLLFTMRHGVSRVESAKYRVGRRLANVLDPDRGVAKADAVGGALARMIGVVGQQLDFLHLHNYLDPRTFVHLVSPSPNTRQLCERAVAALLASHSDSCKATQPAVESALESQDFGWATGLDKKTEVEEAAKAFGVDPTTAKRLIKHPLYSYPGGHSFFDVYVDVVDGFRRLGQSHQGKVLCLYTHSSTLRALMIYLDPRPFREAFTEFGEYKEGQDNVVLLTFEHGLLSGYSTAVGLSARERAARDAWMTVERERRDRVTLKPKQIKRIVALVSGGDFAGAGAALKELRVAGNRLGLEVLFVRHGFLGLANNWIEAVTEQATRGMGSNASTPIGSSRFEDFKDEHVQQATMRHLKPHMEDGALVVIGGDGSLRGARALYEGFGVQVVGIPGTIDNNIAGTTALGFHSAVALANQSIESGPWVSRTRATYLLWPSRRLTAITGMEGSMVLSIMWVARLLSGRKLR
;
A
#
# COMPACT_ATOMS: atom_id res chain seq x y z
N MET A 1 17.07 -5.22 -32.28
CA MET A 1 17.89 -6.16 -31.48
C MET A 1 19.29 -5.64 -31.64
N ASP A 2 19.91 -5.18 -30.58
CA ASP A 2 21.32 -4.83 -30.66
C ASP A 2 22.09 -6.09 -30.27
N GLN A 3 22.60 -6.83 -31.25
CA GLN A 3 23.43 -7.99 -30.99
C GLN A 3 24.67 -7.53 -30.20
N LEU A 4 25.05 -8.30 -29.18
CA LEU A 4 26.21 -8.02 -28.34
C LEU A 4 27.42 -8.80 -28.87
N ASP A 5 27.67 -8.72 -30.19
CA ASP A 5 28.63 -9.55 -30.95
C ASP A 5 30.11 -9.38 -30.52
N PHE A 6 30.37 -8.51 -29.55
CA PHE A 6 31.70 -8.27 -28.97
C PHE A 6 32.09 -9.29 -27.89
N VAL A 7 31.15 -10.06 -27.36
CA VAL A 7 31.43 -11.00 -26.26
C VAL A 7 32.06 -12.28 -26.82
N THR A 8 33.21 -12.66 -26.28
CA THR A 8 33.92 -13.92 -26.62
C THR A 8 33.85 -14.93 -25.48
N LEU A 9 33.94 -16.22 -25.80
CA LEU A 9 34.00 -17.28 -24.79
C LEU A 9 35.23 -17.14 -23.91
N GLU A 10 36.37 -16.78 -24.48
CA GLU A 10 37.63 -16.56 -23.76
C GLU A 10 37.51 -15.39 -22.78
N GLY A 11 36.88 -14.29 -23.20
CA GLY A 11 36.61 -13.14 -22.32
C GLY A 11 35.66 -13.47 -21.17
N LEU A 12 34.60 -14.25 -21.45
CA LEU A 12 33.69 -14.74 -20.42
C LEU A 12 34.38 -15.69 -19.43
N LEU A 13 35.17 -16.65 -19.93
CA LEU A 13 35.91 -17.57 -19.07
C LEU A 13 36.92 -16.80 -18.20
N ALA A 14 37.70 -15.89 -18.78
CA ALA A 14 38.63 -15.06 -18.02
C ALA A 14 37.92 -14.22 -16.95
N TYR A 15 36.78 -13.63 -17.27
CA TYR A 15 35.97 -12.89 -16.30
C TYR A 15 35.42 -13.79 -15.19
N GLY A 16 34.92 -14.98 -15.55
CA GLY A 16 34.43 -15.98 -14.60
C GLY A 16 35.52 -16.48 -13.65
N GLU A 17 36.74 -16.74 -14.15
CA GLU A 17 37.89 -17.12 -13.32
C GLU A 17 38.25 -16.03 -12.32
N VAL A 18 38.26 -14.77 -12.76
CA VAL A 18 38.47 -13.62 -11.88
C VAL A 18 37.38 -13.57 -10.81
N LEU A 19 36.11 -13.87 -11.13
CA LEU A 19 35.05 -13.96 -10.14
C LEU A 19 35.27 -15.10 -9.14
N ALA A 20 35.78 -16.26 -9.60
CA ALA A 20 36.00 -17.45 -8.78
C ALA A 20 37.08 -17.27 -7.70
N HIS A 21 38.13 -16.52 -8.04
CA HIS A 21 39.33 -16.37 -7.22
C HIS A 21 39.35 -15.09 -6.38
N ARG A 22 38.25 -14.34 -6.34
CA ARG A 22 38.16 -13.12 -5.54
C ARG A 22 38.19 -13.41 -4.05
N THR A 23 38.91 -12.58 -3.31
CA THR A 23 38.91 -12.60 -1.85
C THR A 23 37.57 -12.12 -1.31
N ALA A 24 37.04 -12.86 -0.33
CA ALA A 24 35.82 -12.50 0.37
C ALA A 24 36.09 -11.32 1.32
N GLY A 25 35.22 -10.30 1.31
CA GLY A 25 35.11 -9.34 2.42
C GLY A 25 34.51 -9.99 3.69
N GLU A 26 34.50 -9.23 4.80
CA GLU A 26 33.99 -9.72 6.10
C GLU A 26 32.55 -10.28 6.00
N GLY A 27 32.31 -11.44 6.61
CA GLY A 27 30.97 -12.05 6.72
C GLY A 27 30.48 -12.81 5.49
N MET A 28 31.37 -13.20 4.57
CA MET A 28 31.02 -13.92 3.35
C MET A 28 31.61 -15.33 3.28
N VAL A 29 30.80 -16.28 2.79
CA VAL A 29 31.23 -17.66 2.52
C VAL A 29 31.30 -17.85 1.00
N LEU A 30 32.49 -18.15 0.50
CA LEU A 30 32.71 -18.54 -0.89
C LEU A 30 32.66 -20.07 -1.01
N PRO A 31 32.07 -20.62 -2.09
CA PRO A 31 32.27 -22.01 -2.46
C PRO A 31 33.75 -22.22 -2.84
N PRO A 32 34.23 -23.47 -2.82
CA PRO A 32 35.55 -23.78 -3.34
C PRO A 32 35.68 -23.31 -4.79
N ALA A 33 36.83 -22.71 -5.12
CA ALA A 33 37.14 -22.34 -6.49
C ALA A 33 37.08 -23.59 -7.38
N PRO A 34 36.51 -23.50 -8.59
CA PRO A 34 36.42 -24.64 -9.47
C PRO A 34 37.83 -25.07 -9.90
N SER A 35 38.07 -26.37 -10.04
CA SER A 35 39.39 -26.90 -10.40
C SER A 35 39.88 -26.31 -11.72
N PRO A 36 41.17 -25.95 -11.86
CA PRO A 36 41.71 -25.45 -13.13
C PRO A 36 41.50 -26.46 -14.26
N SER A 37 41.02 -26.01 -15.42
CA SER A 37 40.81 -26.86 -16.58
C SER A 37 41.13 -26.12 -17.88
N ALA A 38 42.11 -26.63 -18.63
CA ALA A 38 42.51 -26.07 -19.93
C ALA A 38 41.46 -26.29 -21.04
N ASP A 39 40.47 -27.16 -20.78
CA ASP A 39 39.50 -27.61 -21.77
C ASP A 39 38.14 -26.87 -21.70
N ARG A 40 38.03 -25.86 -20.84
CA ARG A 40 36.81 -25.05 -20.67
C ARG A 40 36.28 -24.44 -21.98
N PRO A 41 37.11 -23.88 -22.89
CA PRO A 41 36.60 -23.32 -24.14
C PRO A 41 35.93 -24.34 -25.06
N ARG A 42 36.48 -25.56 -25.15
CA ARG A 42 35.89 -26.64 -25.95
C ARG A 42 34.59 -27.13 -25.31
N ARG A 43 34.61 -27.41 -24.01
CA ARG A 43 33.42 -27.84 -23.25
C ARG A 43 32.31 -26.80 -23.28
N ALA A 44 32.64 -25.50 -23.26
CA ALA A 44 31.65 -24.44 -23.37
C ALA A 44 30.97 -24.44 -24.75
N ARG A 45 31.73 -24.63 -25.84
CA ARG A 45 31.17 -24.79 -27.18
C ARG A 45 30.24 -26.00 -27.29
N GLU A 46 30.61 -27.12 -26.68
CA GLU A 46 29.76 -28.32 -26.63
C GLU A 46 28.50 -28.10 -25.78
N ALA A 47 28.63 -27.39 -24.65
CA ALA A 47 27.50 -27.04 -23.80
C ALA A 47 26.51 -26.10 -24.50
N MET A 48 26.97 -25.22 -25.40
CA MET A 48 26.09 -24.33 -26.18
C MET A 48 25.05 -25.12 -26.99
N GLU A 49 25.41 -26.26 -27.59
CA GLU A 49 24.45 -27.11 -28.30
C GLU A 49 23.36 -27.66 -27.38
N LYS A 50 23.74 -28.11 -26.18
CA LYS A 50 22.78 -28.59 -25.17
C LYS A 50 21.87 -27.45 -24.68
N ILE A 51 22.41 -26.24 -24.51
CA ILE A 51 21.63 -25.05 -24.14
C ILE A 51 20.66 -24.67 -25.27
N ARG A 52 21.08 -24.72 -26.55
CA ARG A 52 20.18 -24.51 -27.70
C ARG A 52 19.02 -25.50 -27.71
N ALA A 53 19.30 -26.78 -27.49
CA ALA A 53 18.25 -27.80 -27.37
C ALA A 53 17.30 -27.51 -26.19
N PHE A 54 17.82 -27.02 -25.05
CA PHE A 54 17.00 -26.55 -23.94
C PHE A 54 16.13 -25.35 -24.32
N VAL A 55 16.65 -24.36 -25.05
CA VAL A 55 15.87 -23.21 -25.52
C VAL A 55 14.75 -23.66 -26.46
N GLN A 56 15.02 -24.58 -27.38
CA GLN A 56 14.01 -25.18 -28.25
C GLN A 56 12.93 -25.92 -27.46
N ARG A 57 13.32 -26.67 -26.40
CA ARG A 57 12.37 -27.29 -25.48
C ARG A 57 11.55 -26.24 -24.74
N ALA A 58 12.18 -25.19 -24.24
CA ALA A 58 11.53 -24.11 -23.51
C ALA A 58 10.49 -23.37 -24.37
N GLN A 59 10.73 -23.24 -25.68
CA GLN A 59 9.75 -22.70 -26.63
C GLN A 59 8.49 -23.56 -26.74
N LYS A 60 8.63 -24.89 -26.64
CA LYS A 60 7.47 -25.81 -26.60
C LYS A 60 6.73 -25.73 -25.27
N GLY A 61 7.41 -25.29 -24.22
CA GLY A 61 6.85 -25.03 -22.90
C GLY A 61 7.24 -26.04 -21.84
N PHE A 62 7.05 -25.64 -20.59
CA PHE A 62 7.18 -26.48 -19.41
C PHE A 62 5.84 -26.48 -18.64
N PRO A 63 5.30 -27.65 -18.28
CA PRO A 63 4.09 -27.75 -17.47
C PRO A 63 4.22 -27.04 -16.12
N THR A 64 5.38 -27.11 -15.47
CA THR A 64 5.63 -26.53 -14.14
C THR A 64 6.96 -25.79 -14.07
N ALA A 65 7.10 -24.85 -13.13
CA ALA A 65 8.39 -24.22 -12.83
C ALA A 65 9.42 -25.23 -12.28
N GLU A 66 8.97 -26.29 -11.60
CA GLU A 66 9.86 -27.36 -11.14
C GLU A 66 10.54 -28.06 -12.31
N GLU A 67 9.80 -28.45 -13.35
CA GLU A 67 10.38 -29.08 -14.53
C GLU A 67 11.34 -28.17 -15.28
N TYR A 68 11.04 -26.86 -15.35
CA TYR A 68 11.96 -25.87 -15.90
C TYR A 68 13.25 -25.80 -15.07
N ARG A 69 13.15 -25.73 -13.74
CA ARG A 69 14.30 -25.73 -12.82
C ARG A 69 15.16 -26.97 -12.95
N VAL A 70 14.53 -28.15 -12.95
CA VAL A 70 15.24 -29.45 -13.10
C VAL A 70 15.94 -29.51 -14.45
N ALA A 71 15.27 -29.14 -15.54
CA ALA A 71 15.88 -29.13 -16.87
C ALA A 71 17.06 -28.15 -16.98
N ARG A 72 16.95 -26.97 -16.37
CA ARG A 72 18.04 -25.99 -16.33
C ARG A 72 19.20 -26.49 -15.47
N ARG A 73 18.94 -27.13 -14.33
CA ARG A 73 19.98 -27.71 -13.47
C ARG A 73 20.73 -28.84 -14.16
N GLY A 74 20.04 -29.69 -14.92
CA GLY A 74 20.66 -30.72 -15.74
C GLY A 74 21.64 -30.18 -16.80
N LEU A 75 21.48 -28.91 -17.26
CA LEU A 75 22.48 -28.27 -18.13
C LEU A 75 23.82 -28.04 -17.42
N ILE A 76 23.80 -27.80 -16.12
CA ILE A 76 25.01 -27.58 -15.32
C ILE A 76 25.63 -28.94 -15.01
N ASP A 77 24.84 -29.84 -14.42
CA ASP A 77 25.31 -31.14 -13.92
C ASP A 77 25.78 -32.03 -15.08
N ASP A 78 24.90 -32.37 -16.03
CA ASP A 78 25.20 -33.27 -17.15
C ASP A 78 25.71 -32.52 -18.37
N GLY A 79 25.21 -31.29 -18.57
CA GLY A 79 25.53 -30.50 -19.75
C GLY A 79 26.97 -30.00 -19.71
N CYS A 80 27.38 -29.48 -18.55
CA CYS A 80 28.67 -28.86 -18.31
C CYS A 80 29.57 -29.70 -17.39
N GLY A 81 29.15 -30.88 -16.93
CA GLY A 81 29.93 -31.74 -16.04
C GLY A 81 30.15 -31.12 -14.65
N GLY A 82 29.14 -30.40 -14.14
CA GLY A 82 29.19 -29.68 -12.86
C GLY A 82 30.09 -28.43 -12.85
N ASP A 83 30.65 -28.02 -14.00
CA ASP A 83 31.52 -26.84 -14.08
C ASP A 83 30.70 -25.56 -14.35
N GLU A 84 30.47 -24.79 -13.30
CA GLU A 84 29.73 -23.53 -13.31
C GLU A 84 30.34 -22.47 -14.23
N LEU A 85 31.66 -22.50 -14.48
CA LEU A 85 32.31 -21.56 -15.41
C LEU A 85 32.02 -21.91 -16.86
N VAL A 86 31.95 -23.21 -17.17
CA VAL A 86 31.57 -23.70 -18.50
C VAL A 86 30.13 -23.30 -18.80
N PHE A 87 29.22 -23.50 -17.85
CA PHE A 87 27.83 -23.07 -17.99
C PHE A 87 27.72 -21.54 -18.15
N PHE A 88 28.39 -20.79 -17.29
CA PHE A 88 28.43 -19.32 -17.34
C PHE A 88 28.86 -18.79 -18.70
N ALA A 89 29.98 -19.29 -19.24
CA ALA A 89 30.52 -18.83 -20.52
C ALA A 89 29.60 -19.23 -21.69
N ALA A 90 29.17 -20.49 -21.75
CA ALA A 90 28.29 -20.97 -22.81
C ALA A 90 26.95 -20.21 -22.83
N TRP A 91 26.32 -20.04 -21.66
CA TRP A 91 25.04 -19.35 -21.52
C TRP A 91 25.13 -17.88 -21.93
N ASN A 92 26.11 -17.14 -21.39
CA ASN A 92 26.22 -15.72 -21.68
C ASN A 92 26.73 -15.43 -23.10
N GLN A 93 27.44 -16.37 -23.73
CA GLN A 93 27.77 -16.27 -25.16
C GLN A 93 26.52 -16.38 -26.03
N LEU A 94 25.65 -17.36 -25.76
CA LEU A 94 24.36 -17.49 -26.45
C LEU A 94 23.43 -16.31 -26.17
N LEU A 95 23.51 -15.74 -24.97
CA LEU A 95 22.81 -14.51 -24.65
C LEU A 95 23.29 -13.35 -25.53
N ALA A 96 24.60 -13.19 -25.68
CA ALA A 96 25.19 -12.13 -26.48
C ALA A 96 24.80 -12.23 -27.96
N ALA A 97 24.74 -13.47 -28.48
CA ALA A 97 24.26 -13.79 -29.82
C ALA A 97 22.73 -13.61 -30.00
N GLY A 98 21.99 -13.33 -28.92
CA GLY A 98 20.53 -13.17 -28.94
C GLY A 98 19.74 -14.49 -28.99
N GLU A 99 20.41 -15.63 -28.91
CA GLU A 99 19.81 -16.96 -29.03
C GLU A 99 18.96 -17.35 -27.82
N LEU A 100 19.16 -16.72 -26.67
CA LEU A 100 18.35 -16.96 -25.46
C LEU A 100 17.05 -16.14 -25.42
N ALA A 101 16.83 -15.21 -26.35
CA ALA A 101 15.64 -14.36 -26.39
C ALA A 101 14.29 -15.10 -26.30
N PRO A 102 14.12 -16.34 -26.81
CA PRO A 102 12.88 -17.08 -26.66
C PRO A 102 12.53 -17.44 -25.21
N LEU A 103 13.50 -17.54 -24.29
CA LEU A 103 13.27 -17.96 -22.90
C LEU A 103 12.32 -17.00 -22.15
N VAL A 104 12.40 -15.69 -22.40
CA VAL A 104 11.50 -14.72 -21.73
C VAL A 104 10.04 -14.83 -22.19
N ARG A 105 9.78 -15.63 -23.22
CA ARG A 105 8.44 -15.94 -23.77
C ARG A 105 8.08 -17.42 -23.56
N ALA A 106 8.95 -18.21 -22.92
CA ALA A 106 8.71 -19.63 -22.71
C ALA A 106 7.42 -19.84 -21.90
N PRO A 107 6.46 -20.64 -22.40
CA PRO A 107 5.26 -20.95 -21.65
C PRO A 107 5.62 -21.89 -20.49
N ILE A 108 5.77 -21.34 -19.29
CA ILE A 108 6.01 -22.09 -18.05
C ILE A 108 4.74 -22.01 -17.19
N GLY A 109 4.06 -23.14 -16.97
CA GLY A 109 2.66 -23.15 -16.51
C GLY A 109 2.38 -22.34 -15.23
N SER A 110 3.20 -22.46 -14.19
CA SER A 110 2.98 -21.74 -12.92
C SER A 110 3.28 -20.24 -12.97
N VAL A 111 3.88 -19.74 -14.04
CA VAL A 111 4.25 -18.31 -14.18
C VAL A 111 3.58 -17.64 -15.39
N GLN A 112 2.79 -18.41 -16.15
CA GLN A 112 1.97 -17.85 -17.22
C GLN A 112 1.03 -16.80 -16.67
N LYS A 113 1.08 -15.61 -17.28
CA LYS A 113 0.14 -14.53 -16.99
C LYS A 113 -1.24 -14.95 -17.50
N PRO A 114 -2.31 -14.77 -16.70
CA PRO A 114 -3.65 -15.12 -17.14
C PRO A 114 -4.06 -14.28 -18.36
N PRO A 115 -4.85 -14.84 -19.30
CA PRO A 115 -5.28 -14.16 -20.53
C PRO A 115 -6.31 -13.05 -20.28
N HIS A 116 -6.91 -13.00 -19.10
CA HIS A 116 -7.92 -12.01 -18.71
C HIS A 116 -7.44 -11.11 -17.57
N ARG A 117 -8.06 -9.93 -17.47
CA ARG A 117 -7.77 -8.95 -16.42
C ARG A 117 -8.01 -9.59 -15.05
N ARG A 118 -7.01 -9.52 -14.18
CA ARG A 118 -7.07 -10.09 -12.84
C ARG A 118 -8.12 -9.36 -12.00
N PRO A 119 -8.75 -10.05 -11.02
CA PRO A 119 -9.57 -9.38 -10.02
C PRO A 119 -8.75 -8.24 -9.38
N VAL A 120 -9.30 -7.03 -9.34
CA VAL A 120 -8.59 -5.89 -8.75
C VAL A 120 -8.89 -5.90 -7.26
N GLY A 121 -7.87 -6.19 -6.45
CA GLY A 121 -8.00 -6.18 -4.99
C GLY A 121 -8.15 -4.76 -4.44
N ILE A 122 -7.44 -3.78 -4.97
CA ILE A 122 -7.49 -2.38 -4.48
C ILE A 122 -7.70 -1.44 -5.66
N VAL A 123 -8.67 -0.54 -5.55
CA VAL A 123 -9.15 0.32 -6.64
C VAL A 123 -9.03 1.78 -6.23
N PRO A 124 -8.47 2.67 -7.08
CA PRO A 124 -8.54 4.11 -6.85
C PRO A 124 -10.00 4.55 -6.69
N ARG A 125 -10.28 5.48 -5.78
CA ARG A 125 -11.63 6.00 -5.51
C ARG A 125 -12.35 6.43 -6.79
N ALA A 126 -11.64 7.10 -7.70
CA ALA A 126 -12.17 7.54 -9.00
C ALA A 126 -12.51 6.39 -9.98
N GLN A 127 -12.03 5.17 -9.73
CA GLN A 127 -12.25 3.99 -10.57
C GLN A 127 -13.18 2.96 -9.90
N LEU A 128 -13.64 3.22 -8.68
CA LEU A 128 -14.60 2.35 -8.01
C LEU A 128 -15.92 2.37 -8.78
N THR A 129 -16.40 1.19 -9.18
CA THR A 129 -17.69 1.02 -9.86
C THR A 129 -18.54 0.03 -9.08
N PRO A 130 -19.88 0.07 -9.19
CA PRO A 130 -20.76 -0.90 -8.54
C PRO A 130 -20.40 -2.35 -8.87
N GLN A 131 -20.01 -2.64 -10.11
CA GLN A 131 -19.61 -3.98 -10.55
C GLN A 131 -18.32 -4.45 -9.87
N LEU A 132 -17.41 -3.54 -9.54
CA LEU A 132 -16.18 -3.91 -8.80
C LEU A 132 -16.46 -4.16 -7.32
N ALA A 133 -17.41 -3.43 -6.73
CA ALA A 133 -17.80 -3.57 -5.34
C ALA A 133 -18.76 -4.76 -5.08
N GLU A 134 -19.36 -5.32 -6.13
CA GLU A 134 -20.29 -6.45 -6.04
C GLU A 134 -19.65 -7.64 -5.32
N ASP A 135 -20.36 -8.20 -4.34
CA ASP A 135 -19.93 -9.30 -3.46
C ASP A 135 -18.63 -9.06 -2.68
N ARG A 136 -18.15 -7.82 -2.59
CA ARG A 136 -16.95 -7.43 -1.85
C ARG A 136 -17.28 -6.44 -0.73
N ILE A 137 -16.47 -6.48 0.31
CA ILE A 137 -16.32 -5.45 1.32
C ILE A 137 -15.43 -4.36 0.71
N VAL A 138 -15.90 -3.12 0.75
CA VAL A 138 -15.14 -1.95 0.31
C VAL A 138 -14.56 -1.29 1.55
N LEU A 139 -13.25 -1.37 1.73
CA LEU A 139 -12.54 -0.84 2.89
C LEU A 139 -11.73 0.39 2.47
N ASP A 140 -11.91 1.51 3.15
CA ASP A 140 -11.12 2.72 2.86
C ASP A 140 -9.71 2.54 3.42
N LEU A 141 -8.70 2.69 2.55
CA LEU A 141 -7.28 2.64 2.92
C LEU A 141 -6.69 4.04 3.13
N GLY A 142 -7.45 5.11 2.87
CA GLY A 142 -6.94 6.47 2.73
C GLY A 142 -6.30 6.73 1.36
N ASP A 143 -5.85 7.97 1.15
CA ASP A 143 -5.19 8.43 -0.08
C ASP A 143 -5.98 8.10 -1.37
N ASP A 144 -7.32 8.29 -1.35
CA ASP A 144 -8.22 8.01 -2.47
C ASP A 144 -8.16 6.57 -3.01
N ARG A 145 -8.07 5.56 -2.12
CA ARG A 145 -8.05 4.14 -2.51
C ARG A 145 -8.96 3.30 -1.63
N PHE A 146 -9.60 2.31 -2.25
CA PHE A 146 -10.40 1.30 -1.57
C PHE A 146 -9.81 -0.08 -1.74
N TRP A 147 -9.78 -0.85 -0.66
CA TRP A 147 -9.51 -2.28 -0.69
C TRP A 147 -10.82 -3.04 -0.80
N LEU A 148 -10.96 -3.72 -1.94
CA LEU A 148 -12.05 -4.64 -2.24
C LEU A 148 -11.69 -6.02 -1.73
N LEU A 149 -12.15 -6.29 -0.52
CA LEU A 149 -11.86 -7.52 0.20
C LEU A 149 -13.09 -8.42 0.17
N PRO A 150 -12.96 -9.74 0.04
CA PRO A 150 -14.13 -10.59 0.00
C PRO A 150 -14.79 -10.68 1.37
N ARG A 151 -16.09 -10.98 1.38
CA ARG A 151 -16.88 -11.16 2.61
C ARG A 151 -16.40 -12.34 3.45
N ASP A 152 -15.82 -13.35 2.81
CA ASP A 152 -15.18 -14.51 3.44
C ASP A 152 -13.81 -14.82 2.82
N LEU A 153 -12.89 -15.37 3.62
CA LEU A 153 -11.58 -15.82 3.11
C LEU A 153 -11.56 -17.30 2.72
N THR A 154 -12.72 -17.97 2.67
CA THR A 154 -12.80 -19.38 2.27
C THR A 154 -12.15 -19.59 0.90
N GLY A 155 -11.12 -20.43 0.83
CA GLY A 155 -10.37 -20.68 -0.41
C GLY A 155 -9.47 -19.54 -0.89
N ARG A 156 -9.27 -18.49 -0.07
CA ARG A 156 -8.45 -17.31 -0.41
C ARG A 156 -7.34 -17.11 0.61
N THR A 157 -6.23 -16.52 0.18
CA THR A 157 -5.10 -16.19 1.07
C THR A 157 -4.68 -14.74 0.85
N LEU A 158 -4.47 -13.99 1.93
CA LEU A 158 -3.92 -12.64 1.86
C LEU A 158 -2.41 -12.71 2.07
N LEU A 159 -1.64 -12.00 1.26
CA LEU A 159 -0.18 -11.96 1.36
C LEU A 159 0.28 -10.50 1.46
N PHE A 160 0.81 -10.14 2.63
CA PHE A 160 1.44 -8.86 2.93
C PHE A 160 2.93 -8.96 2.71
N THR A 161 3.37 -8.56 1.53
CA THR A 161 4.76 -8.69 1.11
C THR A 161 5.52 -7.41 1.45
N MET A 162 6.46 -7.51 2.38
CA MET A 162 7.21 -6.39 2.92
C MET A 162 8.66 -6.43 2.46
N ARG A 163 9.14 -5.29 1.99
CA ARG A 163 10.55 -5.14 1.62
C ARG A 163 11.41 -4.93 2.87
N HIS A 164 12.57 -5.59 2.91
CA HIS A 164 13.64 -5.30 3.86
C HIS A 164 13.96 -3.79 3.96
N GLY A 165 14.28 -3.33 5.17
CA GLY A 165 14.66 -1.94 5.41
C GLY A 165 16.03 -1.59 4.81
N VAL A 166 16.50 -0.36 5.04
CA VAL A 166 17.82 0.08 4.58
C VAL A 166 18.89 -0.84 5.19
N SER A 167 19.59 -1.56 4.34
CA SER A 167 20.68 -2.42 4.79
C SER A 167 21.97 -1.65 4.99
N ARG A 168 22.88 -2.19 5.80
CA ARG A 168 24.24 -1.66 5.95
C ARG A 168 24.98 -1.59 4.62
N VAL A 169 24.78 -2.58 3.75
CA VAL A 169 25.32 -2.54 2.38
C VAL A 169 24.31 -1.91 1.44
N GLU A 170 24.68 -0.76 0.88
CA GLU A 170 23.82 -0.02 -0.05
C GLU A 170 23.74 -0.73 -1.41
N SER A 171 22.58 -1.33 -1.69
CA SER A 171 22.26 -1.99 -2.97
C SER A 171 22.35 -1.05 -4.18
N ALA A 172 22.27 0.27 -3.97
CA ALA A 172 22.47 1.25 -5.04
C ALA A 172 23.90 1.20 -5.57
N LYS A 173 24.88 1.11 -4.66
CA LYS A 173 26.32 1.14 -4.94
C LYS A 173 26.91 -0.26 -5.14
N TYR A 174 26.48 -1.22 -4.35
CA TYR A 174 27.04 -2.57 -4.31
C TYR A 174 26.06 -3.62 -4.84
N ARG A 175 26.59 -4.72 -5.39
CA ARG A 175 25.80 -5.91 -5.76
C ARG A 175 25.63 -6.84 -4.58
N VAL A 176 24.44 -6.82 -3.99
CA VAL A 176 24.10 -7.69 -2.87
C VAL A 176 23.58 -9.02 -3.42
N GLY A 177 24.38 -10.09 -3.29
CA GLY A 177 23.99 -11.47 -3.55
C GLY A 177 23.77 -12.26 -2.26
N ARG A 178 23.27 -13.50 -2.39
CA ARG A 178 22.96 -14.45 -1.31
C ARG A 178 24.15 -14.72 -0.37
N ARG A 179 25.37 -14.54 -0.85
CA ARG A 179 26.62 -14.82 -0.12
C ARG A 179 27.04 -13.71 0.83
N LEU A 180 26.37 -12.55 0.76
CA LEU A 180 26.59 -11.42 1.65
C LEU A 180 25.49 -11.39 2.72
N ALA A 181 25.84 -11.73 3.96
CA ALA A 181 24.94 -11.69 5.10
C ALA A 181 24.58 -10.23 5.45
N ASN A 182 23.59 -9.69 4.75
CA ASN A 182 23.20 -8.30 4.92
C ASN A 182 22.32 -8.13 6.17
N VAL A 183 22.57 -7.06 6.92
CA VAL A 183 21.82 -6.66 8.12
C VAL A 183 21.27 -5.26 7.91
N LEU A 184 20.26 -4.87 8.69
CA LEU A 184 19.78 -3.49 8.74
C LEU A 184 20.92 -2.55 9.16
N ASP A 185 20.97 -1.40 8.49
CA ASP A 185 21.78 -0.27 8.91
C ASP A 185 21.28 0.21 10.28
N PRO A 186 22.13 0.31 11.31
CA PRO A 186 21.70 0.67 12.66
C PRO A 186 21.02 2.04 12.73
N ASP A 187 21.51 3.02 11.97
CA ASP A 187 21.08 4.42 12.07
C ASP A 187 19.85 4.70 11.18
N ARG A 188 19.87 4.17 9.95
CA ARG A 188 18.85 4.43 8.92
C ARG A 188 17.87 3.27 8.74
N GLY A 189 18.38 2.05 8.86
CA GLY A 189 17.66 0.81 8.58
C GLY A 189 16.64 0.46 9.63
N VAL A 190 17.01 0.57 10.90
CA VAL A 190 16.12 0.30 12.05
C VAL A 190 14.93 1.25 12.03
N ALA A 191 15.17 2.56 11.96
CA ALA A 191 14.10 3.57 11.90
C ALA A 191 13.17 3.36 10.70
N LYS A 192 13.72 2.94 9.55
CA LYS A 192 12.92 2.59 8.37
C LYS A 192 12.06 1.35 8.62
N ALA A 193 12.61 0.30 9.21
CA ALA A 193 11.88 -0.92 9.55
C ALA A 193 10.73 -0.65 10.53
N ASP A 194 10.98 0.17 11.56
CA ASP A 194 9.95 0.62 12.51
C ASP A 194 8.83 1.40 11.79
N ALA A 195 9.19 2.28 10.85
CA ALA A 195 8.20 3.02 10.06
C ALA A 195 7.34 2.10 9.19
N VAL A 196 7.92 1.04 8.61
CA VAL A 196 7.18 0.02 7.84
C VAL A 196 6.21 -0.73 8.76
N GLY A 197 6.67 -1.20 9.91
CA GLY A 197 5.85 -1.88 10.91
C GLY A 197 4.69 -1.01 11.40
N GLY A 198 4.97 0.24 11.77
CA GLY A 198 3.96 1.18 12.23
C GLY A 198 2.94 1.56 11.15
N ALA A 199 3.35 1.65 9.89
CA ALA A 199 2.43 1.88 8.79
C ALA A 199 1.47 0.70 8.56
N LEU A 200 2.00 -0.53 8.59
CA LEU A 200 1.19 -1.74 8.51
C LEU A 200 0.20 -1.81 9.68
N ALA A 201 0.65 -1.58 10.91
CA ALA A 201 -0.19 -1.60 12.10
C ALA A 201 -1.34 -0.57 12.02
N ARG A 202 -1.06 0.66 11.54
CA ARG A 202 -2.12 1.66 11.33
C ARG A 202 -3.13 1.22 10.29
N MET A 203 -2.67 0.71 9.15
CA MET A 203 -3.55 0.23 8.08
C MET A 203 -4.47 -0.89 8.59
N ILE A 204 -3.89 -1.89 9.28
CA ILE A 204 -4.66 -3.00 9.85
C ILE A 204 -5.62 -2.52 10.93
N GLY A 205 -5.24 -1.55 11.77
CA GLY A 205 -6.14 -0.97 12.77
C GLY A 205 -7.36 -0.28 12.14
N VAL A 206 -7.15 0.53 11.10
CA VAL A 206 -8.23 1.22 10.38
C VAL A 206 -9.16 0.24 9.67
N VAL A 207 -8.60 -0.78 9.04
CA VAL A 207 -9.41 -1.81 8.36
C VAL A 207 -10.14 -2.70 9.37
N GLY A 208 -9.47 -3.09 10.46
CA GLY A 208 -10.06 -3.88 11.54
C GLY A 208 -11.29 -3.20 12.14
N GLN A 209 -11.21 -1.90 12.42
CA GLN A 209 -12.36 -1.11 12.89
C GLN A 209 -13.53 -1.12 11.89
N GLN A 210 -13.25 -1.07 10.58
CA GLN A 210 -14.28 -1.16 9.54
C GLN A 210 -14.90 -2.56 9.47
N LEU A 211 -14.12 -3.63 9.64
CA LEU A 211 -14.62 -5.01 9.68
C LEU A 211 -15.49 -5.27 10.92
N ASP A 212 -15.06 -4.77 12.08
CA ASP A 212 -15.81 -4.85 13.33
C ASP A 212 -17.14 -4.10 13.22
N PHE A 213 -17.15 -2.92 12.57
CA PHE A 213 -18.37 -2.17 12.27
C PHE A 213 -19.35 -2.96 11.40
N LEU A 214 -18.84 -3.75 10.46
CA LEU A 214 -19.66 -4.60 9.59
C LEU A 214 -20.11 -5.90 10.28
N HIS A 215 -19.74 -6.13 11.54
CA HIS A 215 -19.97 -7.38 12.28
C HIS A 215 -19.45 -8.62 11.53
N LEU A 216 -18.36 -8.45 10.78
CA LEU A 216 -17.73 -9.53 10.02
C LEU A 216 -16.57 -10.14 10.82
N HIS A 217 -16.24 -11.38 10.50
CA HIS A 217 -15.08 -12.03 11.10
C HIS A 217 -13.81 -11.24 10.76
N ASN A 218 -13.11 -10.74 11.78
CA ASN A 218 -11.90 -9.96 11.61
C ASN A 218 -10.70 -10.89 11.34
N TYR A 219 -10.56 -11.30 10.07
CA TYR A 219 -9.40 -12.06 9.59
C TYR A 219 -8.10 -11.25 9.58
N LEU A 220 -8.12 -9.97 9.98
CA LEU A 220 -6.94 -9.11 10.11
C LEU A 220 -6.43 -8.99 11.55
N ASP A 221 -6.85 -9.88 12.45
CA ASP A 221 -6.24 -10.01 13.77
C ASP A 221 -4.74 -10.37 13.64
N PRO A 222 -3.81 -9.48 14.01
CA PRO A 222 -2.37 -9.72 13.83
C PRO A 222 -1.85 -10.94 14.57
N ARG A 223 -2.55 -11.41 15.61
CA ARG A 223 -2.17 -12.62 16.38
C ARG A 223 -2.31 -13.90 15.56
N THR A 224 -3.08 -13.85 14.48
CA THR A 224 -3.35 -15.00 13.59
C THR A 224 -2.43 -15.04 12.38
N PHE A 225 -1.59 -14.02 12.19
CA PHE A 225 -0.75 -13.88 10.99
C PHE A 225 0.39 -14.91 10.99
N VAL A 226 0.67 -15.44 9.79
CA VAL A 226 1.82 -16.32 9.56
C VAL A 226 2.98 -15.46 9.05
N HIS A 227 4.08 -15.42 9.80
CA HIS A 227 5.26 -14.63 9.45
C HIS A 227 6.32 -15.51 8.76
N LEU A 228 6.69 -15.17 7.53
CA LEU A 228 7.67 -15.89 6.73
C LEU A 228 8.84 -14.96 6.35
N VAL A 229 10.06 -15.39 6.61
CA VAL A 229 11.29 -14.63 6.33
C VAL A 229 12.18 -15.39 5.35
N SER A 230 12.98 -14.66 4.58
CA SER A 230 14.09 -15.28 3.84
C SER A 230 15.21 -15.73 4.80
N PRO A 231 16.20 -16.52 4.34
CA PRO A 231 17.40 -16.81 5.12
C PRO A 231 18.22 -15.56 5.50
N SER A 232 18.00 -14.41 4.86
CA SER A 232 18.75 -13.17 5.10
C SER A 232 18.47 -12.56 6.49
N PRO A 233 19.51 -12.23 7.28
CA PRO A 233 19.36 -11.59 8.60
C PRO A 233 18.52 -10.30 8.57
N ASN A 234 18.66 -9.49 7.51
CA ASN A 234 17.89 -8.24 7.37
C ASN A 234 16.37 -8.51 7.38
N THR A 235 15.90 -9.54 6.66
CA THR A 235 14.46 -9.85 6.63
C THR A 235 13.93 -10.31 7.98
N ARG A 236 14.74 -11.02 8.77
CA ARG A 236 14.40 -11.38 10.16
C ARG A 236 14.31 -10.15 11.06
N GLN A 237 15.28 -9.25 10.98
CA GLN A 237 15.28 -8.00 11.77
C GLN A 237 14.06 -7.12 11.43
N LEU A 238 13.68 -7.03 10.15
CA LEU A 238 12.44 -6.35 9.76
C LEU A 238 11.20 -7.03 10.36
N CYS A 239 11.13 -8.36 10.31
CA CYS A 239 10.02 -9.12 10.89
C CYS A 239 9.85 -8.79 12.37
N GLU A 240 10.93 -8.81 13.14
CA GLU A 240 10.90 -8.49 14.58
C GLU A 240 10.30 -7.10 14.84
N ARG A 241 10.72 -6.09 14.08
CA ARG A 241 10.19 -4.71 14.21
C ARG A 241 8.73 -4.61 13.79
N ALA A 242 8.35 -5.24 12.69
CA ALA A 242 6.98 -5.23 12.20
C ALA A 242 6.01 -5.93 13.16
N VAL A 243 6.41 -7.09 13.69
CA VAL A 243 5.63 -7.84 14.70
C VAL A 243 5.48 -7.02 15.98
N ALA A 244 6.56 -6.39 16.46
CA ALA A 244 6.50 -5.53 17.64
C ALA A 244 5.49 -4.38 17.45
N ALA A 245 5.52 -3.71 16.29
CA ALA A 245 4.57 -2.63 15.98
C ALA A 245 3.12 -3.11 15.87
N LEU A 246 2.89 -4.28 15.27
CA LEU A 246 1.55 -4.88 15.12
C LEU A 246 0.92 -5.27 16.47
N LEU A 247 1.75 -5.73 17.41
CA LEU A 247 1.27 -6.23 18.71
C LEU A 247 1.31 -5.18 19.82
N ALA A 248 1.91 -4.00 19.60
CA ALA A 248 2.10 -2.96 20.62
C ALA A 248 0.79 -2.47 21.30
N SER A 249 -0.36 -2.58 20.63
CA SER A 249 -1.67 -2.16 21.17
C SER A 249 -2.35 -3.22 22.05
N HIS A 250 -1.76 -4.40 22.20
CA HIS A 250 -2.36 -5.53 22.94
C HIS A 250 -1.63 -5.69 24.27
N SER A 251 -2.34 -5.41 25.38
CA SER A 251 -1.79 -5.42 26.76
C SER A 251 -1.42 -6.81 27.27
N ASP A 252 -1.87 -7.86 26.60
CA ASP A 252 -1.50 -9.24 26.90
C ASP A 252 -0.19 -9.58 26.19
N SER A 253 0.84 -9.94 26.97
CA SER A 253 2.13 -10.41 26.50
C SER A 253 2.01 -11.75 25.78
N CYS A 254 1.49 -11.73 24.56
CA CYS A 254 1.46 -12.90 23.69
C CYS A 254 2.90 -13.23 23.25
N LYS A 255 3.30 -14.49 23.41
CA LYS A 255 4.57 -15.02 22.87
C LYS A 255 4.64 -14.66 21.38
N ALA A 256 5.58 -13.81 20.99
CA ALA A 256 5.80 -13.48 19.59
C ALA A 256 6.00 -14.77 18.79
N THR A 257 5.16 -14.99 17.77
CA THR A 257 5.28 -16.15 16.88
C THR A 257 6.63 -16.07 16.17
N GLN A 258 7.51 -17.06 16.38
CA GLN A 258 8.78 -17.09 15.68
C GLN A 258 8.52 -17.23 14.17
N PRO A 259 9.17 -16.41 13.32
CA PRO A 259 8.95 -16.50 11.88
C PRO A 259 9.54 -17.79 11.32
N ALA A 260 8.84 -18.41 10.37
CA ALA A 260 9.37 -19.55 9.64
C ALA A 260 10.25 -19.07 8.47
N VAL A 261 11.33 -19.79 8.20
CA VAL A 261 12.21 -19.51 7.05
C VAL A 261 11.59 -20.13 5.81
N GLU A 262 11.42 -19.33 4.75
CA GLU A 262 10.87 -19.77 3.47
C GLU A 262 11.84 -19.51 2.32
N SER A 263 12.23 -20.59 1.65
CA SER A 263 13.12 -20.59 0.49
C SER A 263 12.61 -19.76 -0.69
N ALA A 264 11.30 -19.73 -0.92
CA ALA A 264 10.69 -18.94 -2.00
C ALA A 264 10.89 -17.42 -1.85
N LEU A 265 11.27 -16.95 -0.65
CA LEU A 265 11.56 -15.54 -0.40
C LEU A 265 13.02 -15.17 -0.68
N GLU A 266 13.88 -16.14 -0.96
CA GLU A 266 15.28 -15.95 -1.33
C GLU A 266 15.38 -15.52 -2.80
N SER A 267 15.62 -14.23 -3.02
CA SER A 267 15.72 -13.63 -4.35
C SER A 267 17.05 -12.93 -4.59
N GLN A 268 18.06 -13.22 -3.76
CA GLN A 268 19.42 -12.71 -3.92
C GLN A 268 20.37 -13.76 -4.52
N ASP A 269 19.87 -14.88 -5.05
CA ASP A 269 20.70 -15.97 -5.58
C ASP A 269 21.35 -15.69 -6.95
N PHE A 270 22.06 -14.57 -7.04
CA PHE A 270 22.83 -14.14 -8.22
C PHE A 270 24.24 -14.75 -8.24
N GLY A 271 24.46 -15.92 -7.63
CA GLY A 271 25.71 -16.67 -7.71
C GLY A 271 26.87 -16.05 -6.93
N TRP A 272 28.04 -15.95 -7.57
CA TRP A 272 29.31 -15.58 -6.91
C TRP A 272 29.45 -14.10 -6.52
N ALA A 273 28.42 -13.27 -6.71
CA ALA A 273 28.46 -11.86 -6.35
C ALA A 273 28.54 -11.65 -4.82
N THR A 274 29.54 -10.88 -4.39
CA THR A 274 29.98 -10.73 -2.99
C THR A 274 29.93 -9.27 -2.48
N GLY A 275 29.01 -8.43 -2.95
CA GLY A 275 28.97 -7.03 -2.50
C GLY A 275 29.93 -6.10 -3.24
N LEU A 276 30.33 -6.46 -4.46
CA LEU A 276 31.20 -5.63 -5.30
C LEU A 276 30.54 -4.30 -5.67
N ASP A 277 31.34 -3.23 -5.73
CA ASP A 277 30.89 -1.95 -6.26
C ASP A 277 30.51 -2.10 -7.74
N LYS A 278 29.30 -1.67 -8.10
CA LYS A 278 28.76 -1.85 -9.45
C LYS A 278 29.60 -1.15 -10.51
N LYS A 279 30.27 -0.04 -10.18
CA LYS A 279 31.14 0.66 -11.13
C LYS A 279 32.38 -0.17 -11.40
N THR A 280 33.04 -0.67 -10.34
CA THR A 280 34.20 -1.55 -10.46
C THR A 280 33.87 -2.82 -11.24
N GLU A 281 32.74 -3.46 -10.97
CA GLU A 281 32.32 -4.66 -11.72
C GLU A 281 32.17 -4.38 -13.21
N VAL A 282 31.52 -3.27 -13.56
CA VAL A 282 31.31 -2.89 -14.96
C VAL A 282 32.63 -2.59 -15.65
N GLU A 283 33.59 -1.95 -14.96
CA GLU A 283 34.93 -1.68 -15.48
C GLU A 283 35.73 -2.97 -15.72
N GLU A 284 35.68 -3.92 -14.79
CA GLU A 284 36.35 -5.21 -14.92
C GLU A 284 35.76 -6.06 -16.04
N ALA A 285 34.43 -6.10 -16.14
CA ALA A 285 33.74 -6.78 -17.22
C ALA A 285 34.06 -6.13 -18.58
N ALA A 286 34.09 -4.80 -18.66
CA ALA A 286 34.49 -4.06 -19.86
C ALA A 286 35.90 -4.42 -20.31
N LYS A 287 36.85 -4.51 -19.36
CA LYS A 287 38.22 -4.94 -19.62
C LYS A 287 38.28 -6.39 -20.12
N ALA A 288 37.54 -7.31 -19.50
CA ALA A 288 37.54 -8.71 -19.88
C ALA A 288 36.90 -8.96 -21.25
N PHE A 289 35.90 -8.17 -21.62
CA PHE A 289 35.20 -8.28 -22.91
C PHE A 289 35.82 -7.40 -24.02
N GLY A 290 36.80 -6.55 -23.68
CA GLY A 290 37.44 -5.65 -24.65
C GLY A 290 36.52 -4.55 -25.20
N VAL A 291 35.57 -4.05 -24.39
CA VAL A 291 34.59 -3.03 -24.79
C VAL A 291 34.52 -1.87 -23.80
N ASP A 292 33.75 -0.83 -24.13
CA ASP A 292 33.50 0.27 -23.21
C ASP A 292 32.54 -0.14 -22.05
N PRO A 293 32.62 0.54 -20.89
CA PRO A 293 31.76 0.28 -19.74
C PRO A 293 30.25 0.29 -20.01
N THR A 294 29.77 1.13 -20.93
CA THR A 294 28.34 1.21 -21.26
C THR A 294 27.89 -0.07 -21.95
N THR A 295 28.71 -0.56 -22.88
CA THR A 295 28.46 -1.79 -23.63
C THR A 295 28.51 -3.03 -22.73
N ALA A 296 29.51 -3.16 -21.85
CA ALA A 296 29.56 -4.25 -20.87
C ALA A 296 28.35 -4.23 -19.92
N LYS A 297 27.94 -3.04 -19.46
CA LYS A 297 26.78 -2.87 -18.57
C LYS A 297 25.48 -3.38 -19.18
N ARG A 298 25.33 -3.33 -20.51
CA ARG A 298 24.13 -3.84 -21.22
C ARG A 298 24.00 -5.36 -21.09
N LEU A 299 25.11 -6.10 -21.14
CA LEU A 299 25.12 -7.55 -20.90
C LEU A 299 24.74 -7.88 -19.45
N ILE A 300 25.43 -7.28 -18.47
CA ILE A 300 25.25 -7.63 -17.05
C ILE A 300 23.85 -7.25 -16.53
N LYS A 301 23.23 -6.21 -17.10
CA LYS A 301 21.85 -5.82 -16.75
C LYS A 301 20.77 -6.65 -17.46
N HIS A 302 21.14 -7.52 -18.40
CA HIS A 302 20.16 -8.32 -19.12
C HIS A 302 19.44 -9.31 -18.16
N PRO A 303 18.11 -9.48 -18.25
CA PRO A 303 17.36 -10.33 -17.31
C PRO A 303 17.76 -11.81 -17.33
N LEU A 304 18.31 -12.27 -18.46
CA LEU A 304 18.84 -13.62 -18.64
C LEU A 304 20.34 -13.75 -18.33
N TYR A 305 21.03 -12.67 -17.96
CA TYR A 305 22.43 -12.78 -17.56
C TYR A 305 22.55 -13.66 -16.31
N SER A 306 23.39 -14.68 -16.36
CA SER A 306 23.62 -15.62 -15.25
C SER A 306 25.04 -15.44 -14.74
N TYR A 307 25.23 -15.35 -13.44
CA TYR A 307 26.55 -15.49 -12.81
C TYR A 307 26.89 -16.97 -12.64
N PRO A 308 28.18 -17.33 -12.46
CA PRO A 308 28.55 -18.70 -12.12
C PRO A 308 27.89 -19.11 -10.79
N GLY A 309 27.36 -20.34 -10.71
CA GLY A 309 26.72 -20.87 -9.51
C GLY A 309 25.48 -20.12 -9.05
N GLY A 310 24.81 -19.40 -9.96
CA GLY A 310 23.67 -18.54 -9.65
C GLY A 310 22.55 -18.59 -10.68
N HIS A 311 21.47 -17.93 -10.32
CA HIS A 311 20.29 -17.74 -11.15
C HIS A 311 20.37 -16.43 -11.94
N SER A 312 19.79 -16.44 -13.15
CA SER A 312 19.47 -15.17 -13.82
C SER A 312 18.27 -14.51 -13.13
N PHE A 313 18.03 -13.21 -13.37
CA PHE A 313 16.85 -12.56 -12.83
C PHE A 313 15.54 -13.24 -13.32
N PHE A 314 15.50 -13.71 -14.57
CA PHE A 314 14.35 -14.45 -15.08
C PHE A 314 14.10 -15.74 -14.29
N ASP A 315 15.15 -16.46 -13.90
CA ASP A 315 15.01 -17.66 -13.07
C ASP A 315 14.47 -17.31 -11.67
N VAL A 316 15.00 -16.25 -11.04
CA VAL A 316 14.47 -15.74 -9.76
C VAL A 316 13.01 -15.31 -9.88
N TYR A 317 12.64 -14.68 -11.00
CA TYR A 317 11.25 -14.32 -11.29
C TYR A 317 10.35 -15.56 -11.34
N VAL A 318 10.80 -16.63 -12.00
CA VAL A 318 10.05 -17.87 -12.10
C VAL A 318 9.83 -18.47 -10.71
N ASP A 319 10.88 -18.52 -9.89
CA ASP A 319 10.85 -19.12 -8.56
C ASP A 319 10.00 -18.33 -7.56
N VAL A 320 10.08 -16.99 -7.61
CA VAL A 320 9.26 -16.11 -6.76
C VAL A 320 7.78 -16.30 -7.08
N VAL A 321 7.39 -16.28 -8.37
CA VAL A 321 5.99 -16.39 -8.76
C VAL A 321 5.42 -17.76 -8.40
N ASP A 322 6.16 -18.83 -8.72
CA ASP A 322 5.77 -20.20 -8.36
C ASP A 322 5.66 -20.38 -6.84
N GLY A 323 6.66 -19.92 -6.09
CA GLY A 323 6.70 -20.00 -4.64
C GLY A 323 5.53 -19.28 -3.98
N PHE A 324 5.19 -18.07 -4.43
CA PHE A 324 4.04 -17.33 -3.91
C PHE A 324 2.70 -18.03 -4.22
N ARG A 325 2.57 -18.68 -5.38
CA ARG A 325 1.40 -19.51 -5.68
C ARG A 325 1.30 -20.72 -4.75
N ARG A 326 2.41 -21.42 -4.51
CA ARG A 326 2.47 -22.56 -3.57
C ARG A 326 2.15 -22.13 -2.13
N LEU A 327 2.64 -20.96 -1.70
CA LEU A 327 2.31 -20.39 -0.39
C LEU A 327 0.82 -20.07 -0.27
N GLY A 328 0.25 -19.42 -1.29
CA GLY A 328 -1.19 -19.16 -1.35
C GLY A 328 -2.02 -20.45 -1.31
N GLN A 329 -1.61 -21.49 -2.03
CA GLN A 329 -2.31 -22.78 -2.02
C GLN A 329 -2.23 -23.52 -0.68
N SER A 330 -1.07 -23.51 -0.03
CA SER A 330 -0.84 -24.24 1.22
C SER A 330 -1.43 -23.53 2.45
N HIS A 331 -1.76 -22.25 2.35
CA HIS A 331 -2.27 -21.44 3.46
C HIS A 331 -3.62 -20.79 3.15
N GLN A 332 -4.56 -21.56 2.58
CA GLN A 332 -5.92 -21.10 2.35
C GLN A 332 -6.59 -20.64 3.65
N GLY A 333 -7.31 -19.52 3.57
CA GLY A 333 -8.00 -18.90 4.70
C GLY A 333 -7.09 -18.13 5.66
N LYS A 334 -5.79 -17.96 5.35
CA LYS A 334 -4.82 -17.29 6.24
C LYS A 334 -4.31 -15.97 5.68
N VAL A 335 -3.69 -15.18 6.56
CA VAL A 335 -2.95 -13.97 6.24
C VAL A 335 -1.46 -14.23 6.45
N LEU A 336 -0.67 -14.01 5.41
CA LEU A 336 0.77 -14.25 5.39
C LEU A 336 1.51 -12.91 5.34
N CYS A 337 2.42 -12.70 6.29
CA CYS A 337 3.37 -11.60 6.29
C CYS A 337 4.71 -12.11 5.73
N LEU A 338 5.06 -11.69 4.52
CA LEU A 338 6.25 -12.15 3.79
C LEU A 338 7.33 -11.07 3.81
N TYR A 339 8.46 -11.33 4.46
CA TYR A 339 9.57 -10.37 4.56
C TYR A 339 10.67 -10.73 3.56
N THR A 340 10.93 -9.83 2.60
CA THR A 340 11.70 -10.19 1.40
C THR A 340 12.57 -9.05 0.85
N HIS A 341 13.29 -9.32 -0.24
CA HIS A 341 14.21 -8.40 -0.90
C HIS A 341 13.56 -7.61 -2.05
N SER A 342 14.20 -6.51 -2.43
CA SER A 342 13.76 -5.63 -3.53
C SER A 342 13.53 -6.38 -4.85
N SER A 343 14.33 -7.41 -5.14
CA SER A 343 14.19 -8.26 -6.33
C SER A 343 12.88 -9.03 -6.36
N THR A 344 12.39 -9.51 -5.20
CA THR A 344 11.09 -10.19 -5.07
C THR A 344 9.95 -9.24 -5.42
N LEU A 345 9.97 -8.01 -4.89
CA LEU A 345 8.94 -7.01 -5.22
C LEU A 345 8.95 -6.70 -6.71
N ARG A 346 10.14 -6.53 -7.32
CA ARG A 346 10.26 -6.33 -8.77
C ARG A 346 9.66 -7.50 -9.55
N ALA A 347 9.95 -8.74 -9.16
CA ALA A 347 9.40 -9.93 -9.81
C ALA A 347 7.86 -9.98 -9.72
N LEU A 348 7.30 -9.65 -8.55
CA LEU A 348 5.85 -9.57 -8.36
C LEU A 348 5.21 -8.46 -9.20
N MET A 349 5.82 -7.26 -9.24
CA MET A 349 5.35 -6.16 -10.08
C MET A 349 5.36 -6.54 -11.56
N ILE A 350 6.44 -7.16 -12.04
CA ILE A 350 6.52 -7.69 -13.40
C ILE A 350 5.45 -8.75 -13.65
N TYR A 351 5.18 -9.63 -12.69
CA TYR A 351 4.15 -10.65 -12.82
C TYR A 351 2.75 -10.04 -12.88
N LEU A 352 2.45 -9.06 -12.03
CA LEU A 352 1.15 -8.39 -11.94
C LEU A 352 0.85 -7.48 -13.15
N ASP A 353 1.89 -6.98 -13.83
CA ASP A 353 1.73 -6.19 -15.05
C ASP A 353 1.14 -7.04 -16.19
N PRO A 354 0.12 -6.56 -16.92
CA PRO A 354 -0.50 -7.34 -18.01
C PRO A 354 0.39 -7.49 -19.26
N ARG A 355 1.39 -6.64 -19.45
CA ARG A 355 2.28 -6.68 -20.64
C ARG A 355 3.22 -7.88 -20.60
N PRO A 356 3.82 -8.28 -21.72
CA PRO A 356 4.86 -9.31 -21.75
C PRO A 356 6.02 -9.02 -20.77
N PHE A 357 6.67 -10.09 -20.26
CA PHE A 357 7.75 -9.99 -19.28
C PHE A 357 8.80 -8.94 -19.66
N ARG A 358 9.23 -8.92 -20.93
CA ARG A 358 10.28 -8.02 -21.41
C ARG A 358 9.91 -6.55 -21.24
N GLU A 359 8.70 -6.16 -21.63
CA GLU A 359 8.24 -4.76 -21.54
C GLU A 359 8.13 -4.33 -20.08
N ALA A 360 7.50 -5.17 -19.26
CA ALA A 360 7.40 -4.92 -17.82
C ALA A 360 8.78 -4.88 -17.14
N PHE A 361 9.71 -5.76 -17.51
CA PHE A 361 11.08 -5.76 -16.99
C PHE A 361 11.84 -4.49 -17.39
N THR A 362 11.68 -3.98 -18.61
CA THR A 362 12.32 -2.72 -19.01
C THR A 362 11.82 -1.55 -18.16
N GLU A 363 10.52 -1.49 -17.86
CA GLU A 363 9.98 -0.42 -17.01
C GLU A 363 10.36 -0.58 -15.54
N PHE A 364 10.18 -1.77 -14.96
CA PHE A 364 10.43 -2.02 -13.54
C PHE A 364 11.89 -2.37 -13.23
N GLY A 365 12.73 -2.57 -14.24
CA GLY A 365 14.17 -2.80 -14.11
C GLY A 365 14.90 -1.54 -13.63
N GLU A 366 14.41 -0.36 -14.02
CA GLU A 366 14.93 0.95 -13.58
C GLU A 366 14.10 1.54 -12.42
N TYR A 367 13.14 0.78 -11.88
CA TYR A 367 12.34 1.18 -10.72
C TYR A 367 13.25 1.53 -9.54
N LYS A 368 13.14 2.77 -9.05
CA LYS A 368 13.93 3.28 -7.92
C LYS A 368 13.30 2.84 -6.61
N GLU A 369 14.10 2.14 -5.82
CA GLU A 369 13.81 1.50 -4.53
C GLU A 369 13.16 2.37 -3.43
N GLY A 370 12.93 3.67 -3.63
CA GLY A 370 12.47 4.57 -2.57
C GLY A 370 10.97 4.57 -2.27
N GLN A 371 10.15 3.78 -2.97
CA GLN A 371 8.73 4.12 -3.15
C GLN A 371 7.76 3.10 -2.51
N ASP A 372 7.99 1.79 -2.58
CA ASP A 372 7.06 0.79 -2.06
C ASP A 372 7.66 -0.08 -0.93
N ASN A 373 6.98 -0.12 0.21
CA ASN A 373 7.43 -0.91 1.36
C ASN A 373 6.53 -2.13 1.63
N VAL A 374 5.28 -2.14 1.12
CA VAL A 374 4.33 -3.24 1.28
C VAL A 374 3.60 -3.48 -0.04
N VAL A 375 3.48 -4.73 -0.47
CA VAL A 375 2.62 -5.16 -1.58
C VAL A 375 1.58 -6.12 -1.03
N LEU A 376 0.32 -5.77 -1.20
CA LEU A 376 -0.82 -6.58 -0.78
C LEU A 376 -1.25 -7.45 -1.95
N LEU A 377 -1.22 -8.75 -1.76
CA LEU A 377 -1.71 -9.72 -2.73
C LEU A 377 -2.87 -10.50 -2.14
N THR A 378 -3.76 -10.93 -3.02
CA THR A 378 -4.78 -11.94 -2.73
C THR A 378 -4.56 -13.10 -3.68
N PHE A 379 -4.39 -14.29 -3.11
CA PHE A 379 -4.38 -15.54 -3.85
C PHE A 379 -5.77 -16.16 -3.81
N GLU A 380 -6.33 -16.44 -4.99
CA GLU A 380 -7.68 -16.98 -5.15
C GLU A 380 -7.76 -17.73 -6.49
N HIS A 381 -8.44 -18.89 -6.51
CA HIS A 381 -8.63 -19.72 -7.72
C HIS A 381 -7.32 -19.98 -8.50
N GLY A 382 -6.20 -20.17 -7.80
CA GLY A 382 -4.91 -20.42 -8.44
C GLY A 382 -4.17 -19.17 -8.94
N LEU A 383 -4.72 -17.98 -8.76
CA LEU A 383 -4.19 -16.72 -9.30
C LEU A 383 -3.80 -15.74 -8.19
N LEU A 384 -2.68 -15.02 -8.39
CA LEU A 384 -2.33 -13.87 -7.57
C LEU A 384 -2.89 -12.60 -8.20
N SER A 385 -3.73 -11.91 -7.45
CA SER A 385 -4.13 -10.53 -7.66
C SER A 385 -3.42 -9.64 -6.64
N GLY A 386 -3.25 -8.35 -6.91
CA GLY A 386 -2.53 -7.52 -5.96
C GLY A 386 -2.52 -6.03 -6.27
N TYR A 387 -2.00 -5.28 -5.29
CA TYR A 387 -1.77 -3.85 -5.34
C TYR A 387 -0.56 -3.47 -4.47
N SER A 388 0.23 -2.50 -4.93
CA SER A 388 1.37 -1.98 -4.18
C SER A 388 0.89 -0.91 -3.20
N THR A 389 0.86 -1.21 -1.90
CA THR A 389 0.69 -0.18 -0.87
C THR A 389 2.02 0.50 -0.65
N ALA A 390 2.24 1.52 -1.47
CA ALA A 390 3.28 2.48 -1.24
C ALA A 390 3.08 3.14 0.12
N VAL A 391 3.91 2.80 1.12
CA VAL A 391 4.26 3.75 2.19
C VAL A 391 5.20 4.81 1.58
N GLY A 392 4.74 5.44 0.48
CA GLY A 392 5.56 6.27 -0.41
C GLY A 392 5.01 6.40 -1.83
N LEU A 393 3.84 7.04 -2.00
CA LEU A 393 3.27 7.61 -3.24
C LEU A 393 4.14 7.49 -4.51
N SER A 394 3.62 7.00 -5.64
CA SER A 394 4.29 7.03 -6.96
C SER A 394 4.88 8.40 -7.30
N ALA A 395 5.80 8.52 -8.27
CA ALA A 395 6.35 9.82 -8.66
C ALA A 395 5.27 10.88 -8.97
N ARG A 396 4.16 10.46 -9.59
CA ARG A 396 2.99 11.30 -9.87
C ARG A 396 2.22 11.67 -8.60
N GLU A 397 2.00 10.72 -7.70
CA GLU A 397 1.32 10.97 -6.43
C GLU A 397 2.20 11.79 -5.46
N ARG A 398 3.52 11.62 -5.46
CA ARG A 398 4.48 12.49 -4.76
C ARG A 398 4.41 13.91 -5.31
N ALA A 399 4.41 14.08 -6.64
CA ALA A 399 4.25 15.41 -7.23
C ALA A 399 2.90 16.04 -6.84
N ALA A 400 1.81 15.28 -6.83
CA ALA A 400 0.50 15.76 -6.40
C ALA A 400 0.45 16.09 -4.89
N ARG A 401 1.03 15.24 -4.04
CA ARG A 401 1.13 15.50 -2.59
C ARG A 401 2.10 16.64 -2.30
N ASP A 402 3.24 16.74 -2.97
CA ASP A 402 4.22 17.80 -2.73
C ASP A 402 3.68 19.14 -3.26
N ALA A 403 2.88 19.14 -4.33
CA ALA A 403 2.07 20.28 -4.74
C ALA A 403 1.00 20.62 -3.68
N TRP A 404 0.29 19.61 -3.16
CA TRP A 404 -0.71 19.80 -2.10
C TRP A 404 -0.09 20.26 -0.76
N MET A 405 1.10 19.76 -0.41
CA MET A 405 1.87 20.13 0.79
C MET A 405 2.51 21.49 0.62
N THR A 406 2.90 21.90 -0.59
CA THR A 406 3.29 23.28 -0.89
C THR A 406 2.09 24.20 -0.70
N VAL A 407 0.91 23.83 -1.22
CA VAL A 407 -0.35 24.55 -1.00
C VAL A 407 -0.73 24.57 0.48
N GLU A 408 -0.55 23.48 1.22
CA GLU A 408 -0.80 23.42 2.67
C GLU A 408 0.23 24.20 3.46
N ARG A 409 1.50 24.22 3.06
CA ARG A 409 2.55 25.02 3.70
C ARG A 409 2.31 26.50 3.46
N GLU A 410 1.93 26.89 2.23
CA GLU A 410 1.46 28.23 1.91
C GLU A 410 0.16 28.60 2.66
N ARG A 411 -0.77 27.65 2.86
CA ARG A 411 -1.98 27.85 3.69
C ARG A 411 -1.63 27.99 5.17
N ARG A 412 -0.70 27.18 5.68
CA ARG A 412 -0.22 27.18 7.06
C ARG A 412 0.61 28.42 7.37
N ASP A 413 1.34 28.94 6.39
CA ASP A 413 2.09 30.20 6.47
C ASP A 413 1.15 31.43 6.30
N ARG A 414 0.00 31.27 5.62
CA ARG A 414 -1.11 32.26 5.60
C ARG A 414 -1.96 32.23 6.88
N VAL A 415 -2.01 31.09 7.57
CA VAL A 415 -2.67 30.95 8.87
C VAL A 415 -1.69 31.39 9.96
N THR A 416 -1.57 32.71 10.13
CA THR A 416 -1.00 33.28 11.34
C THR A 416 -2.03 33.18 12.47
N LEU A 417 -2.23 31.99 13.03
CA LEU A 417 -2.75 31.93 14.40
C LEU A 417 -1.70 32.63 15.25
N LYS A 418 -1.97 33.83 15.75
CA LYS A 418 -1.09 34.49 16.73
C LYS A 418 -1.19 33.65 18.00
N PRO A 419 -0.20 32.80 18.34
CA PRO A 419 -0.32 31.87 19.47
C PRO A 419 -0.23 32.60 20.80
N LYS A 420 0.09 33.90 20.79
CA LYS A 420 0.10 34.72 21.99
C LYS A 420 -1.34 35.05 22.40
N GLN A 421 -1.83 34.20 23.31
CA GLN A 421 -2.94 34.40 24.25
C GLN A 421 -4.37 34.21 23.74
N ILE A 422 -4.69 33.06 23.12
CA ILE A 422 -6.09 32.60 23.15
C ILE A 422 -6.40 32.17 24.60
N LYS A 423 -7.37 32.83 25.22
CA LYS A 423 -7.86 32.52 26.57
C LYS A 423 -9.31 32.04 26.56
N ARG A 424 -10.02 32.22 25.45
CA ARG A 424 -11.43 31.88 25.33
C ARG A 424 -11.79 31.19 24.01
N ILE A 425 -12.78 30.31 24.06
CA ILE A 425 -13.43 29.71 22.90
C ILE A 425 -14.92 30.00 22.97
N VAL A 426 -15.49 30.51 21.88
CA VAL A 426 -16.94 30.59 21.67
C VAL A 426 -17.31 29.50 20.66
N ALA A 427 -18.21 28.60 20.99
CA ALA A 427 -18.60 27.50 20.10
C ALA A 427 -20.09 27.52 19.78
N LEU A 428 -20.43 27.22 18.53
CA LEU A 428 -21.81 27.11 18.08
C LEU A 428 -22.01 25.90 17.18
N VAL A 429 -23.22 25.37 17.18
CA VAL A 429 -23.65 24.33 16.24
C VAL A 429 -24.75 24.92 15.36
N SER A 430 -24.62 24.81 14.05
CA SER A 430 -25.57 25.37 13.08
C SER A 430 -25.83 24.41 11.93
N GLY A 431 -27.00 24.53 11.29
CA GLY A 431 -27.41 23.71 10.16
C GLY A 431 -28.56 22.76 10.50
N GLY A 432 -28.63 21.62 9.79
CA GLY A 432 -29.52 20.52 10.17
C GLY A 432 -29.02 19.84 11.44
N ASP A 433 -29.88 19.10 12.12
CA ASP A 433 -29.46 18.31 13.28
C ASP A 433 -28.66 17.07 12.83
N PHE A 434 -27.64 16.71 13.61
CA PHE A 434 -26.77 15.56 13.33
C PHE A 434 -26.20 15.00 14.64
N ALA A 435 -25.95 13.70 14.66
CA ALA A 435 -25.39 13.04 15.83
C ALA A 435 -23.92 13.40 16.03
N GLY A 436 -23.47 13.44 17.29
CA GLY A 436 -22.07 13.70 17.66
C GLY A 436 -21.75 15.17 17.97
N ALA A 437 -22.66 16.10 17.69
CA ALA A 437 -22.50 17.51 18.09
C ALA A 437 -22.30 17.68 19.61
N GLY A 438 -23.08 16.97 20.42
CA GLY A 438 -22.97 17.00 21.88
C GLY A 438 -21.65 16.43 22.41
N ALA A 439 -21.12 15.38 21.77
CA ALA A 439 -19.82 14.83 22.11
C ALA A 439 -18.68 15.82 21.77
N ALA A 440 -18.74 16.44 20.59
CA ALA A 440 -17.77 17.45 20.18
C ALA A 440 -17.76 18.67 21.11
N LEU A 441 -18.93 19.18 21.50
CA LEU A 441 -19.07 20.28 22.45
C LEU A 441 -18.52 19.91 23.84
N LYS A 442 -18.85 18.72 24.34
CA LYS A 442 -18.34 18.23 25.62
C LYS A 442 -16.81 18.15 25.61
N GLU A 443 -16.22 17.53 24.60
CA GLU A 443 -14.77 17.42 24.50
C GLU A 443 -14.08 18.77 24.31
N LEU A 444 -14.68 19.70 23.55
CA LEU A 444 -14.20 21.07 23.44
C LEU A 444 -14.16 21.77 24.80
N ARG A 445 -15.19 21.56 25.64
CA ARG A 445 -15.24 22.10 27.00
C ARG A 445 -14.17 21.49 27.89
N VAL A 446 -14.06 20.16 27.90
CA VAL A 446 -13.11 19.41 28.75
C VAL A 446 -11.67 19.75 28.37
N ALA A 447 -11.34 19.70 27.08
CA ALA A 447 -10.02 20.05 26.58
C ALA A 447 -9.70 21.54 26.81
N GLY A 448 -10.67 22.43 26.56
CA GLY A 448 -10.52 23.86 26.83
C GLY A 448 -10.20 24.14 28.29
N ASN A 449 -10.97 23.57 29.23
CA ASN A 449 -10.70 23.68 30.67
C ASN A 449 -9.30 23.20 31.05
N ARG A 450 -8.90 22.02 30.53
CA ARG A 450 -7.57 21.45 30.81
C ARG A 450 -6.44 22.37 30.33
N LEU A 451 -6.69 23.15 29.28
CA LEU A 451 -5.78 24.14 28.74
C LEU A 451 -5.93 25.53 29.38
N GLY A 452 -6.78 25.67 30.40
CA GLY A 452 -7.04 26.95 31.08
C GLY A 452 -7.88 27.93 30.26
N LEU A 453 -8.62 27.47 29.25
CA LEU A 453 -9.47 28.28 28.40
C LEU A 453 -10.90 28.39 28.97
N GLU A 454 -11.46 29.59 28.92
CA GLU A 454 -12.89 29.80 29.11
C GLU A 454 -13.65 29.33 27.87
N VAL A 455 -14.75 28.59 28.05
CA VAL A 455 -15.54 28.07 26.93
C VAL A 455 -16.99 28.52 27.07
N LEU A 456 -17.48 29.20 26.04
CA LEU A 456 -18.84 29.71 25.91
C LEU A 456 -19.56 28.97 24.78
N PHE A 457 -20.84 28.67 24.96
CA PHE A 457 -21.67 28.10 23.89
C PHE A 457 -22.72 29.10 23.43
N VAL A 458 -22.96 29.12 22.12
CA VAL A 458 -24.02 29.90 21.51
C VAL A 458 -25.21 28.99 21.24
N ARG A 459 -26.38 29.34 21.79
CA ARG A 459 -27.59 28.54 21.57
C ARG A 459 -28.12 28.75 20.16
N HIS A 460 -28.68 27.72 19.53
CA HIS A 460 -29.33 27.83 18.22
C HIS A 460 -28.45 28.44 17.11
N GLY A 461 -27.15 28.17 17.10
CA GLY A 461 -26.24 28.54 16.00
C GLY A 461 -26.14 30.05 15.74
N PHE A 462 -26.08 30.43 14.46
CA PHE A 462 -25.95 31.84 14.06
C PHE A 462 -27.16 32.71 14.47
N LEU A 463 -28.36 32.11 14.58
CA LEU A 463 -29.53 32.83 15.09
C LEU A 463 -29.29 33.31 16.53
N GLY A 464 -28.82 32.44 17.42
CA GLY A 464 -28.54 32.87 18.79
C GLY A 464 -27.33 33.79 18.87
N LEU A 465 -26.36 33.66 17.97
CA LEU A 465 -25.25 34.62 17.90
C LEU A 465 -25.77 36.03 17.57
N ALA A 466 -26.67 36.14 16.59
CA ALA A 466 -27.31 37.40 16.21
C ALA A 466 -28.16 38.00 17.35
N ASN A 467 -28.70 37.16 18.24
CA ASN A 467 -29.52 37.59 19.39
C ASN A 467 -28.77 37.63 20.73
N ASN A 468 -27.44 37.49 20.73
CA ASN A 468 -26.59 37.50 21.91
C ASN A 468 -26.89 36.37 22.94
N TRP A 469 -27.25 35.18 22.47
CA TRP A 469 -27.47 33.99 23.31
C TRP A 469 -26.18 33.21 23.54
N ILE A 470 -25.18 33.90 24.09
CA ILE A 470 -23.84 33.38 24.38
C ILE A 470 -23.75 33.11 25.88
N GLU A 471 -23.58 31.84 26.26
CA GLU A 471 -23.65 31.40 27.65
C GLU A 471 -22.36 30.71 28.11
N ALA A 472 -21.93 30.98 29.33
CA ALA A 472 -20.84 30.25 29.97
C ALA A 472 -21.29 28.85 30.38
N VAL A 473 -20.42 27.86 30.14
CA VAL A 473 -20.80 26.46 30.26
C VAL A 473 -20.18 25.84 31.51
N THR A 474 -21.04 25.34 32.40
CA THR A 474 -20.61 24.60 33.59
C THR A 474 -20.34 23.13 33.26
N GLU A 475 -19.56 22.45 34.10
CA GLU A 475 -19.34 21.00 33.96
C GLU A 475 -20.66 20.23 33.97
N GLN A 476 -21.56 20.59 34.91
CA GLN A 476 -22.90 20.00 35.03
C GLN A 476 -23.71 20.15 33.75
N ALA A 477 -23.67 21.30 33.07
CA ALA A 477 -24.38 21.52 31.82
C ALA A 477 -23.91 20.60 30.69
N THR A 478 -22.66 20.09 30.75
CA THR A 478 -22.11 19.16 29.74
C THR A 478 -22.27 17.68 30.06
N ARG A 479 -22.79 17.33 31.24
CA ARG A 479 -23.06 15.94 31.61
C ARG A 479 -24.13 15.36 30.69
N GLY A 480 -23.87 14.16 30.16
CA GLY A 480 -24.80 13.48 29.24
C GLY A 480 -24.83 14.02 27.81
N MET A 481 -24.21 15.18 27.50
CA MET A 481 -24.19 15.73 26.13
C MET A 481 -23.57 14.76 25.11
N GLY A 482 -22.55 13.99 25.51
CA GLY A 482 -21.88 13.02 24.63
C GLY A 482 -22.75 11.85 24.19
N SER A 483 -23.85 11.58 24.90
CA SER A 483 -24.77 10.48 24.61
C SER A 483 -26.07 10.95 23.96
N ASN A 484 -26.21 12.26 23.73
CA ASN A 484 -27.40 12.83 23.09
C ASN A 484 -27.31 12.66 21.57
N ALA A 485 -28.37 12.13 20.97
CA ALA A 485 -28.47 11.94 19.51
C ALA A 485 -28.64 13.27 18.75
N SER A 486 -29.15 14.31 19.42
CA SER A 486 -29.38 15.64 18.88
C SER A 486 -28.39 16.67 19.40
N THR A 487 -28.43 17.88 18.83
CA THR A 487 -27.63 19.03 19.26
C THR A 487 -28.15 19.62 20.58
N PRO A 488 -27.45 19.46 21.73
CA PRO A 488 -27.98 19.81 23.06
C PRO A 488 -28.19 21.31 23.28
N ILE A 489 -27.43 22.15 22.57
CA ILE A 489 -27.53 23.62 22.64
C ILE A 489 -28.48 24.21 21.59
N GLY A 490 -29.15 23.34 20.81
CA GLY A 490 -29.96 23.72 19.66
C GLY A 490 -29.13 24.10 18.44
N SER A 491 -29.66 23.82 17.26
CA SER A 491 -29.10 24.23 15.97
C SER A 491 -30.15 24.99 15.17
N SER A 492 -29.72 25.88 14.28
CA SER A 492 -30.64 26.58 13.37
C SER A 492 -30.03 26.75 11.97
N ARG A 493 -30.92 26.79 10.97
CA ARG A 493 -30.64 27.32 9.63
C ARG A 493 -31.13 28.77 9.60
N PHE A 494 -30.20 29.71 9.64
CA PHE A 494 -30.50 31.15 9.68
C PHE A 494 -30.08 31.79 8.36
N GLU A 495 -31.00 31.81 7.38
CA GLU A 495 -30.70 32.26 6.01
C GLU A 495 -30.36 33.75 5.94
N ASP A 496 -30.99 34.58 6.78
CA ASP A 496 -30.73 36.02 6.88
C ASP A 496 -29.27 36.35 7.26
N PHE A 497 -28.53 35.38 7.81
CA PHE A 497 -27.09 35.54 8.08
C PHE A 497 -26.24 35.76 6.81
N LYS A 498 -26.79 35.49 5.62
CA LYS A 498 -26.15 35.82 4.35
C LYS A 498 -26.04 37.33 4.12
N ASP A 499 -26.93 38.12 4.72
CA ASP A 499 -26.93 39.56 4.56
C ASP A 499 -25.85 40.21 5.43
N GLU A 500 -25.04 41.06 4.81
CA GLU A 500 -23.91 41.69 5.48
C GLU A 500 -24.35 42.53 6.70
N HIS A 501 -25.50 43.21 6.62
CA HIS A 501 -26.05 43.95 7.76
C HIS A 501 -26.34 43.05 8.98
N VAL A 502 -26.82 41.82 8.75
CA VAL A 502 -27.05 40.84 9.82
C VAL A 502 -25.73 40.34 10.40
N GLN A 503 -24.72 40.11 9.56
CA GLN A 503 -23.37 39.76 10.01
C GLN A 503 -22.75 40.89 10.85
N GLN A 504 -22.87 42.15 10.41
CA GLN A 504 -22.41 43.33 11.14
C GLN A 504 -23.11 43.47 12.49
N ALA A 505 -24.44 43.27 12.54
CA ALA A 505 -25.19 43.27 13.80
C ALA A 505 -24.72 42.16 14.73
N THR A 506 -24.52 40.95 14.20
CA THR A 506 -24.02 39.79 14.94
C THR A 506 -22.61 40.03 15.50
N MET A 507 -21.76 40.72 14.75
CA MET A 507 -20.42 41.09 15.19
C MET A 507 -20.42 42.01 16.41
N ARG A 508 -21.47 42.81 16.65
CA ARG A 508 -21.57 43.64 17.87
C ARG A 508 -21.62 42.77 19.14
N HIS A 509 -22.22 41.59 19.06
CA HIS A 509 -22.30 40.63 20.16
C HIS A 509 -21.06 39.75 20.26
N LEU A 510 -20.47 39.37 19.12
CA LEU A 510 -19.30 38.48 19.10
C LEU A 510 -17.98 39.21 19.45
N LYS A 511 -17.82 40.47 19.02
CA LYS A 511 -16.57 41.24 19.15
C LYS A 511 -16.01 41.31 20.58
N PRO A 512 -16.81 41.52 21.64
CA PRO A 512 -16.32 41.51 23.03
C PRO A 512 -15.66 40.18 23.45
N HIS A 513 -15.95 39.08 22.76
CA HIS A 513 -15.38 37.77 23.05
C HIS A 513 -14.15 37.43 22.21
N MET A 514 -13.83 38.20 21.16
CA MET A 514 -12.82 37.85 20.16
C MET A 514 -11.50 38.61 20.30
N GLU A 515 -11.32 39.44 21.34
CA GLU A 515 -10.04 40.11 21.61
C GLU A 515 -8.91 39.11 21.92
N ASP A 516 -9.23 38.08 22.71
CA ASP A 516 -8.37 36.95 23.09
C ASP A 516 -9.09 35.60 22.87
N GLY A 517 -10.07 35.59 21.98
CA GLY A 517 -10.94 34.44 21.74
C GLY A 517 -10.94 33.94 20.31
N ALA A 518 -11.35 32.68 20.16
CA ALA A 518 -11.58 32.07 18.86
C ALA A 518 -13.02 31.54 18.77
N LEU A 519 -13.57 31.57 17.56
CA LEU A 519 -14.87 31.01 17.23
C LEU A 519 -14.72 29.58 16.70
N VAL A 520 -15.49 28.64 17.22
CA VAL A 520 -15.61 27.27 16.70
C VAL A 520 -17.02 27.08 16.15
N VAL A 521 -17.11 26.79 14.85
CA VAL A 521 -18.38 26.55 14.17
C VAL A 521 -18.48 25.09 13.79
N ILE A 522 -19.45 24.37 14.35
CA ILE A 522 -19.73 22.97 14.02
C ILE A 522 -20.98 22.93 13.13
N GLY A 523 -20.87 22.36 11.93
CA GLY A 523 -22.04 22.28 11.04
C GLY A 523 -21.73 21.95 9.59
N GLY A 524 -22.78 22.02 8.78
CA GLY A 524 -22.74 21.70 7.35
C GLY A 524 -22.14 22.82 6.50
N ASP A 525 -22.12 22.63 5.18
CA ASP A 525 -21.56 23.61 4.21
C ASP A 525 -22.07 25.05 4.42
N GLY A 526 -23.37 25.26 4.59
CA GLY A 526 -23.93 26.59 4.85
C GLY A 526 -23.39 27.25 6.12
N SER A 527 -23.18 26.47 7.18
CA SER A 527 -22.64 26.97 8.44
C SER A 527 -21.16 27.30 8.33
N LEU A 528 -20.38 26.49 7.60
CA LEU A 528 -18.97 26.75 7.34
C LEU A 528 -18.76 27.95 6.41
N ARG A 529 -19.68 28.21 5.47
CA ARG A 529 -19.69 29.45 4.69
C ARG A 529 -19.96 30.67 5.58
N GLY A 530 -20.86 30.57 6.57
CA GLY A 530 -21.06 31.61 7.57
C GLY A 530 -19.80 31.89 8.40
N ALA A 531 -19.09 30.83 8.82
CA ALA A 531 -17.80 30.94 9.49
C ALA A 531 -16.76 31.67 8.63
N ARG A 532 -16.67 31.30 7.35
CA ARG A 532 -15.79 31.94 6.36
C ARG A 532 -16.11 33.42 6.18
N ALA A 533 -17.39 33.79 6.10
CA ALA A 533 -17.82 35.17 5.97
C ALA A 533 -17.37 36.03 7.17
N LEU A 534 -17.43 35.49 8.40
CA LEU A 534 -16.93 36.19 9.58
C LEU A 534 -15.40 36.38 9.57
N TYR A 535 -14.66 35.39 9.08
CA TYR A 535 -13.21 35.49 8.92
C TYR A 535 -12.82 36.50 7.83
N GLU A 536 -13.36 36.36 6.63
CA GLU A 536 -13.01 37.20 5.47
C GLU A 536 -13.51 38.64 5.64
N GLY A 537 -14.71 38.84 6.19
CA GLY A 537 -15.32 40.16 6.36
C GLY A 537 -14.84 40.92 7.60
N PHE A 538 -14.52 40.22 8.69
CA PHE A 538 -14.28 40.85 10.00
C PHE A 538 -13.00 40.39 10.70
N GLY A 539 -12.22 39.49 10.10
CA GLY A 539 -10.95 39.01 10.66
C GLY A 539 -11.11 38.11 11.89
N VAL A 540 -12.30 37.54 12.12
CA VAL A 540 -12.55 36.67 13.27
C VAL A 540 -11.74 35.38 13.16
N GLN A 541 -10.95 35.07 14.18
CA GLN A 541 -10.25 33.79 14.24
C GLN A 541 -11.26 32.65 14.41
N VAL A 542 -11.43 31.84 13.36
CA VAL A 542 -12.46 30.81 13.31
C VAL A 542 -11.90 29.44 12.95
N VAL A 543 -12.48 28.40 13.55
CA VAL A 543 -12.24 26.99 13.21
C VAL A 543 -13.58 26.37 12.83
N GLY A 544 -13.63 25.75 11.65
CA GLY A 544 -14.78 24.98 11.20
C GLY A 544 -14.63 23.49 11.51
N ILE A 545 -15.65 22.88 12.12
CA ILE A 545 -15.76 21.44 12.32
C ILE A 545 -16.93 20.92 11.47
N PRO A 546 -16.66 20.16 10.40
CA PRO A 546 -17.70 19.57 9.55
C PRO A 546 -18.68 18.68 10.32
N GLY A 547 -19.96 19.03 10.29
CA GLY A 547 -21.05 18.31 10.95
C GLY A 547 -22.30 18.26 10.08
N THR A 548 -22.57 17.12 9.45
CA THR A 548 -23.70 16.88 8.55
C THR A 548 -23.86 15.39 8.28
N ILE A 549 -25.10 14.95 8.06
CA ILE A 549 -25.40 13.59 7.60
C ILE A 549 -25.14 13.40 6.09
N ASP A 550 -24.96 14.49 5.34
CA ASP A 550 -24.81 14.45 3.88
C ASP A 550 -23.36 14.18 3.44
N ASN A 551 -22.39 14.26 4.36
CA ASN A 551 -20.94 14.14 4.15
C ASN A 551 -20.38 14.89 2.93
N ASN A 552 -20.98 16.01 2.57
CA ASN A 552 -20.71 16.75 1.34
C ASN A 552 -19.65 17.87 1.51
N ILE A 553 -18.76 17.74 2.50
CA ILE A 553 -17.72 18.73 2.78
C ILE A 553 -16.38 18.20 2.28
N ALA A 554 -15.81 18.88 1.28
CA ALA A 554 -14.59 18.44 0.62
C ALA A 554 -13.39 18.36 1.59
N GLY A 555 -12.61 17.29 1.48
CA GLY A 555 -11.33 17.12 2.17
C GLY A 555 -11.40 16.51 3.57
N THR A 556 -12.58 16.14 4.09
CA THR A 556 -12.71 15.42 5.37
C THR A 556 -14.09 14.74 5.50
N THR A 557 -14.25 13.86 6.48
CA THR A 557 -15.54 13.24 6.83
C THR A 557 -16.25 14.05 7.91
N ALA A 558 -17.57 14.21 7.78
CA ALA A 558 -18.38 15.01 8.70
C ALA A 558 -18.91 14.21 9.91
N LEU A 559 -19.06 14.89 11.05
CA LEU A 559 -19.76 14.37 12.22
C LEU A 559 -21.22 14.08 11.87
N GLY A 560 -21.74 12.95 12.38
CA GLY A 560 -23.14 12.52 12.20
C GLY A 560 -23.39 11.65 10.98
N PHE A 561 -22.49 11.64 9.99
CA PHE A 561 -22.60 10.75 8.83
C PHE A 561 -22.66 9.27 9.22
N HIS A 562 -21.73 8.82 10.06
CA HIS A 562 -21.66 7.43 10.53
C HIS A 562 -22.95 6.97 11.24
N SER A 563 -23.48 7.79 12.13
CA SER A 563 -24.72 7.51 12.85
C SER A 563 -25.92 7.44 11.90
N ALA A 564 -25.97 8.28 10.87
CA ALA A 564 -27.03 8.25 9.87
C ALA A 564 -27.00 6.95 9.04
N VAL A 565 -25.81 6.49 8.65
CA VAL A 565 -25.64 5.20 7.95
C VAL A 565 -26.03 4.03 8.84
N ALA A 566 -25.58 4.01 10.09
CA ALA A 566 -25.92 2.96 11.05
C ALA A 566 -27.44 2.87 11.29
N LEU A 567 -28.11 4.01 11.47
CA LEU A 567 -29.56 4.07 11.63
C LEU A 567 -30.30 3.61 10.36
N ALA A 568 -29.81 3.99 9.18
CA ALA A 568 -30.38 3.53 7.91
C ALA A 568 -30.30 2.00 7.79
N ASN A 569 -29.15 1.40 8.10
CA ASN A 569 -28.98 -0.06 8.09
C ASN A 569 -29.91 -0.74 9.10
N GLN A 570 -29.94 -0.27 10.35
CA GLN A 570 -30.81 -0.82 11.38
C GLN A 570 -32.29 -0.74 10.98
N SER A 571 -32.71 0.37 10.36
CA SER A 571 -34.09 0.55 9.88
C SER A 571 -34.47 -0.43 8.79
N ILE A 572 -33.51 -0.85 7.97
CA ILE A 572 -33.72 -1.82 6.90
C ILE A 572 -33.85 -3.22 7.47
N GLU A 573 -33.00 -3.57 8.44
CA GLU A 573 -32.98 -4.87 9.10
C GLU A 573 -34.19 -5.10 10.03
N SER A 574 -34.62 -4.06 10.75
CA SER A 574 -35.70 -4.16 11.75
C SER A 574 -37.12 -4.07 11.18
N GLY A 575 -37.26 -3.80 9.88
CA GLY A 575 -38.55 -3.60 9.28
C GLY A 575 -39.35 -4.89 9.03
N PRO A 576 -40.69 -4.85 9.13
CA PRO A 576 -41.57 -6.02 8.99
C PRO A 576 -41.53 -6.69 7.59
N TRP A 577 -40.92 -6.04 6.60
CA TRP A 577 -40.76 -6.53 5.22
C TRP A 577 -39.76 -7.68 5.05
N VAL A 578 -38.93 -7.97 6.06
CA VAL A 578 -38.10 -9.18 6.06
C VAL A 578 -38.96 -10.45 6.17
N SER A 579 -40.20 -10.33 6.68
CA SER A 579 -41.16 -11.43 6.76
C SER A 579 -42.43 -11.16 5.92
N ARG A 580 -42.43 -11.72 4.71
CA ARG A 580 -43.59 -12.01 3.84
C ARG A 580 -44.23 -10.84 3.06
N THR A 581 -44.48 -11.17 1.79
CA THR A 581 -45.39 -10.58 0.79
C THR A 581 -44.80 -9.57 -0.21
N ARG A 582 -45.18 -9.76 -1.48
CA ARG A 582 -44.82 -8.99 -2.68
C ARG A 582 -45.31 -7.54 -2.59
N ALA A 583 -44.55 -6.67 -1.96
CA ALA A 583 -44.78 -5.23 -2.04
C ALA A 583 -43.45 -4.50 -2.30
N THR A 584 -43.50 -3.52 -3.21
CA THR A 584 -42.38 -2.59 -3.46
C THR A 584 -42.63 -1.36 -2.61
N TYR A 585 -41.69 -1.03 -1.72
CA TYR A 585 -41.76 0.16 -0.88
C TYR A 585 -40.68 1.16 -1.30
N LEU A 586 -41.03 2.46 -1.32
CA LEU A 586 -40.09 3.55 -1.48
C LEU A 586 -39.82 4.21 -0.13
N LEU A 587 -38.60 4.10 0.38
CA LEU A 587 -38.11 4.87 1.53
C LEU A 587 -37.48 6.16 0.98
N TRP A 588 -38.10 7.30 1.27
CA TRP A 588 -37.59 8.60 0.85
C TRP A 588 -36.72 9.21 1.96
N PRO A 589 -35.39 9.29 1.82
CA PRO A 589 -34.56 10.02 2.77
C PRO A 589 -34.77 11.53 2.63
N SER A 590 -34.45 12.31 3.66
CA SER A 590 -34.85 13.73 3.76
C SER A 590 -34.45 14.60 2.54
N ARG A 591 -35.25 15.65 2.28
CA ARG A 591 -35.40 16.44 1.03
C ARG A 591 -34.14 17.07 0.38
N ARG A 592 -32.90 16.82 0.83
CA ARG A 592 -31.67 17.38 0.22
C ARG A 592 -30.63 16.34 -0.22
N LEU A 593 -30.97 15.06 -0.28
CA LEU A 593 -30.14 14.05 -0.97
C LEU A 593 -30.21 14.16 -2.51
N THR A 594 -31.07 15.04 -3.05
CA THR A 594 -31.47 15.01 -4.46
C THR A 594 -30.90 16.12 -5.35
N ALA A 595 -30.11 17.06 -4.85
CA ALA A 595 -29.60 18.13 -5.71
C ALA A 595 -28.16 18.50 -5.38
N ILE A 596 -27.29 18.36 -6.40
CA ILE A 596 -25.88 18.77 -6.48
C ILE A 596 -24.89 17.72 -5.94
N THR A 597 -24.89 16.54 -6.55
CA THR A 597 -23.87 16.03 -7.49
C THR A 597 -24.34 14.63 -7.92
N GLY A 598 -24.29 14.34 -9.21
CA GLY A 598 -24.59 13.00 -9.71
C GLY A 598 -23.53 12.02 -9.23
N MET A 599 -23.77 11.37 -8.09
CA MET A 599 -23.34 10.01 -7.71
C MET A 599 -23.61 9.71 -6.23
N GLU A 600 -23.67 10.68 -5.34
CA GLU A 600 -23.76 10.40 -3.89
C GLU A 600 -25.19 10.28 -3.33
N GLY A 601 -26.19 10.89 -3.98
CA GLY A 601 -27.61 10.59 -3.72
C GLY A 601 -27.98 9.13 -4.04
N SER A 602 -27.10 8.43 -4.77
CA SER A 602 -27.25 7.01 -5.03
C SER A 602 -26.93 6.14 -3.82
N MET A 603 -26.27 6.61 -2.75
CA MET A 603 -25.87 5.71 -1.66
C MET A 603 -27.08 5.26 -0.82
N VAL A 604 -28.04 6.16 -0.55
CA VAL A 604 -29.28 5.79 0.15
C VAL A 604 -30.27 5.05 -0.77
N LEU A 605 -30.30 5.40 -2.06
CA LEU A 605 -31.04 4.64 -3.08
C LEU A 605 -30.41 3.26 -3.38
N SER A 606 -29.09 3.12 -3.22
CA SER A 606 -28.33 1.88 -3.36
C SER A 606 -28.56 0.97 -2.18
N ILE A 607 -28.65 1.53 -0.97
CA ILE A 607 -29.05 0.79 0.23
C ILE A 607 -30.48 0.21 0.06
N MET A 608 -31.40 0.94 -0.57
CA MET A 608 -32.71 0.42 -0.97
C MET A 608 -32.67 -0.61 -2.12
N TRP A 609 -31.74 -0.48 -3.06
CA TRP A 609 -31.52 -1.46 -4.13
C TRP A 609 -30.87 -2.75 -3.61
N VAL A 610 -30.03 -2.66 -2.58
CA VAL A 610 -29.36 -3.77 -1.91
C VAL A 610 -30.38 -4.68 -1.21
N ALA A 611 -31.44 -4.13 -0.61
CA ALA A 611 -32.55 -4.93 -0.07
C ALA A 611 -33.28 -5.76 -1.16
N ARG A 612 -33.26 -5.31 -2.43
CA ARG A 612 -33.90 -5.99 -3.57
C ARG A 612 -32.99 -7.06 -4.19
N LEU A 613 -31.68 -6.85 -4.16
CA LEU A 613 -30.66 -7.82 -4.59
C LEU A 613 -30.54 -9.02 -3.64
N LEU A 614 -30.82 -8.85 -2.35
CA LEU A 614 -30.88 -9.95 -1.36
C LEU A 614 -32.03 -10.96 -1.62
N SER A 615 -32.96 -10.69 -2.54
CA SER A 615 -34.11 -11.57 -2.84
C SER A 615 -33.93 -12.51 -4.05
N GLY A 616 -32.80 -12.45 -4.76
CA GLY A 616 -32.36 -13.49 -5.69
C GLY A 616 -33.29 -13.85 -6.86
N ARG A 617 -34.11 -12.93 -7.40
CA ARG A 617 -34.98 -13.23 -8.56
C ARG A 617 -34.78 -12.27 -9.73
N LYS A 618 -34.57 -12.86 -10.92
CA LYS A 618 -34.46 -12.20 -12.23
C LYS A 618 -35.72 -11.40 -12.57
N LEU A 619 -35.55 -10.21 -13.15
CA LEU A 619 -36.59 -9.45 -13.83
C LEU A 619 -37.00 -10.15 -15.15
N ARG A 620 -38.31 -10.19 -15.42
CA ARG A 620 -38.90 -10.20 -16.76
C ARG A 620 -39.46 -8.82 -17.04
#